data_AF-A0A355B8T8-F1
#
_entry.id   AF-A0A355B8T8-F1
#
_cell.length_a   1.000
_cell.length_b   1.000
_cell.length_c   1.000
_cell.angle_alpha   90.00
_cell.angle_beta   90.00
_cell.angle_gamma   90.00
#
_symmetry.space_group_name_H-M   'P 1'
#
loop_
_entity.id
_entity.type
_entity.pdbx_description
1 polymer ?
#
loop_
_entity_poly.entity_id
_entity_poly.type
_entity_poly.pdbx_seq_one_letter_code
_entity_poly.pdbx_strand_id
1 'polypeptide(L)'
;MSLFYHRSNNIPAAFYKMYLTLALVLLAGGAAGCDSGPPKESISGTIRLSPSLTSKARRTRTLYIILDTGPGRPPLAVQRLIRVKFPYEYVLTKDDMMFRGRPFSGKVRVRARLDSDGRAGPLVRGDYEGKNPAPVSIGARNVDVLIETAGTAEPPRRAKRPAAPPKRPSAPVPPARRPVAGGPDISGTIKIAPRLAKKAAKVPVLFIIARTEKPGPPLAVVKVANPRFPFSFTISSRDVMVPGLRFEGRVRITARLDADGNAGRPVPGDMEGRAPGLVPVGAKGVVITVDRAY
;
A
#
# COMPACT_ATOMS: atom_id res chain seq x y z
N MET A 1 -59.14 -7.92 6.73
CA MET A 1 -58.26 -8.17 5.56
C MET A 1 -57.85 -6.82 5.00
N SER A 2 -56.65 -6.28 5.20
CA SER A 2 -55.32 -6.78 4.81
C SER A 2 -55.24 -7.13 3.31
N LEU A 3 -54.66 -6.25 2.48
CA LEU A 3 -53.37 -6.47 1.81
C LEU A 3 -53.04 -5.33 0.80
N PHE A 4 -51.84 -4.75 0.98
CA PHE A 4 -50.95 -4.05 0.03
C PHE A 4 -51.37 -2.74 -0.68
N TYR A 5 -50.87 -1.64 -0.12
CA TYR A 5 -50.57 -0.39 -0.81
C TYR A 5 -49.07 -0.36 -1.14
N HIS A 6 -48.69 -0.53 -2.41
CA HIS A 6 -47.29 -0.44 -2.84
C HIS A 6 -46.99 1.01 -3.24
N ARG A 7 -46.34 1.76 -2.33
CA ARG A 7 -45.81 3.10 -2.61
C ARG A 7 -44.40 2.95 -3.18
N SER A 8 -44.24 3.18 -4.48
CA SER A 8 -42.95 3.34 -5.14
C SER A 8 -42.30 4.65 -4.70
N ASN A 9 -41.13 4.60 -4.07
CA ASN A 9 -40.32 5.79 -3.79
C ASN A 9 -38.98 5.71 -4.53
N ASN A 10 -38.79 6.73 -5.36
CA ASN A 10 -37.60 7.11 -6.10
C ASN A 10 -36.30 7.04 -5.29
N ILE A 11 -35.25 6.50 -5.90
CA ILE A 11 -33.85 6.83 -5.61
C ILE A 11 -33.20 7.17 -6.97
N PRO A 12 -32.62 8.36 -7.16
CA PRO A 12 -32.15 8.80 -8.47
C PRO A 12 -30.90 8.04 -8.94
N ALA A 13 -30.97 7.57 -10.18
CA ALA A 13 -29.87 6.96 -10.91
C ALA A 13 -28.93 8.06 -11.45
N ALA A 14 -27.77 8.20 -10.81
CA ALA A 14 -26.61 8.89 -11.37
C ALA A 14 -25.37 8.07 -11.03
N PHE A 15 -24.36 8.10 -11.91
CA PHE A 15 -23.08 7.38 -11.83
C PHE A 15 -23.04 5.97 -12.40
N TYR A 16 -23.38 5.79 -13.68
CA TYR A 16 -22.72 4.79 -14.53
C TYR A 16 -22.90 5.18 -15.99
N LYS A 17 -21.87 5.77 -16.61
CA LYS A 17 -21.57 5.73 -18.05
C LYS A 17 -20.43 6.70 -18.38
N MET A 18 -19.24 6.17 -18.64
CA MET A 18 -18.32 6.77 -19.61
C MET A 18 -17.39 5.67 -20.13
N TYR A 19 -17.10 5.73 -21.44
CA TYR A 19 -16.28 4.85 -22.29
C TYR A 19 -17.06 3.84 -23.18
N LEU A 20 -17.25 4.29 -24.45
CA LEU A 20 -17.67 3.66 -25.75
C LEU A 20 -18.90 4.42 -26.33
N THR A 21 -18.99 4.94 -27.56
CA THR A 21 -18.15 4.94 -28.79
C THR A 21 -18.61 6.10 -29.72
N LEU A 22 -17.64 6.79 -30.34
CA LEU A 22 -17.55 7.54 -31.62
C LEU A 22 -18.77 8.16 -32.40
N ALA A 23 -18.67 9.49 -32.57
CA ALA A 23 -18.96 10.44 -33.69
C ALA A 23 -20.33 10.59 -34.41
N LEU A 24 -20.85 11.84 -34.45
CA LEU A 24 -21.03 12.69 -35.67
C LEU A 24 -21.47 14.15 -35.31
N VAL A 25 -20.59 15.14 -35.57
CA VAL A 25 -20.74 16.50 -36.21
C VAL A 25 -22.08 17.27 -36.00
N LEU A 26 -22.21 18.57 -35.69
CA LEU A 26 -21.44 19.84 -35.75
C LEU A 26 -22.11 20.84 -34.78
N LEU A 27 -21.36 21.71 -34.10
CA LEU A 27 -21.64 23.15 -33.94
C LEU A 27 -20.54 23.83 -33.11
N ALA A 28 -20.14 25.01 -33.57
CA ALA A 28 -18.96 25.76 -33.19
C ALA A 28 -18.98 26.32 -31.75
N GLY A 29 -17.80 26.36 -31.12
CA GLY A 29 -17.57 27.15 -29.91
C GLY A 29 -16.34 26.70 -29.11
N GLY A 30 -15.25 27.47 -29.21
CA GLY A 30 -14.19 27.57 -28.19
C GLY A 30 -13.45 26.29 -27.77
N ALA A 31 -12.46 25.87 -28.54
CA ALA A 31 -11.55 24.79 -28.15
C ALA A 31 -10.52 25.24 -27.10
N ALA A 32 -10.86 25.14 -25.81
CA ALA A 32 -9.88 24.83 -24.77
C ALA A 32 -9.95 23.32 -24.55
N GLY A 33 -9.11 22.58 -25.29
CA GLY A 33 -9.08 21.12 -25.23
C GLY A 33 -8.71 20.66 -23.81
N CYS A 34 -9.68 20.12 -23.08
CA CYS A 34 -9.42 19.29 -21.92
C CYS A 34 -8.71 18.02 -22.39
N ASP A 35 -7.38 18.00 -22.29
CA ASP A 35 -6.55 16.81 -22.47
C ASP A 35 -6.92 15.79 -21.37
N SER A 36 -7.87 14.90 -21.68
CA SER A 36 -8.44 13.92 -20.74
C SER A 36 -7.55 12.69 -20.54
N GLY A 37 -6.31 12.73 -21.06
CA GLY A 37 -5.31 11.68 -20.87
C GLY A 37 -4.53 11.80 -19.56
N PRO A 38 -3.75 10.77 -19.19
CA PRO A 38 -2.83 10.83 -18.05
C PRO A 38 -1.92 12.07 -18.10
N PRO A 39 -1.46 12.62 -16.96
CA PRO A 39 -0.63 13.83 -16.93
C PRO A 39 0.60 13.75 -17.83
N LYS A 40 1.07 14.88 -18.40
CA LYS A 40 2.28 14.90 -19.23
C LYS A 40 3.53 14.39 -18.49
N GLU A 41 3.62 14.66 -17.18
CA GLU A 41 4.66 14.14 -16.28
C GLU A 41 4.28 12.78 -15.69
N SER A 42 3.87 11.84 -16.54
CA SER A 42 3.52 10.48 -16.12
C SER A 42 4.06 9.45 -17.10
N ILE A 43 4.02 8.18 -16.70
CA ILE A 43 4.19 7.04 -17.60
C ILE A 43 3.01 6.10 -17.40
N SER A 44 2.45 5.61 -18.50
CA SER A 44 1.21 4.83 -18.48
C SER A 44 1.24 3.69 -19.48
N GLY A 45 0.47 2.64 -19.20
CA GLY A 45 0.36 1.45 -20.05
C GLY A 45 -0.46 0.36 -19.37
N THR A 46 -0.48 -0.81 -19.99
CA THR A 46 -1.21 -1.98 -19.49
C THR A 46 -0.26 -3.08 -19.01
N ILE A 47 -0.49 -3.61 -17.81
CA ILE A 47 0.13 -4.85 -17.35
C ILE A 47 -0.76 -6.04 -17.72
N ARG A 48 -0.19 -7.02 -18.41
CA ARG A 48 -0.87 -8.27 -18.80
C ARG A 48 -0.13 -9.47 -18.22
N LEU A 49 -0.86 -10.57 -18.06
CA LEU A 49 -0.29 -11.87 -17.71
C LEU A 49 -0.22 -12.75 -18.95
N SER A 50 0.91 -13.39 -19.16
CA SER A 50 1.03 -14.44 -20.17
C SER A 50 0.01 -15.56 -19.87
N PRO A 51 -0.71 -16.08 -20.89
CA PRO A 51 -1.67 -17.16 -20.73
C PRO A 51 -1.10 -18.37 -19.98
N SER A 52 0.19 -18.68 -20.19
CA SER A 52 0.89 -19.81 -19.56
C SER A 52 1.07 -19.69 -18.04
N LEU A 53 0.93 -18.50 -17.46
CA LEU A 53 1.15 -18.25 -16.02
C LEU A 53 -0.15 -18.13 -15.20
N THR A 54 -1.31 -18.21 -15.85
CA THR A 54 -2.58 -17.70 -15.34
C THR A 54 -3.12 -18.36 -14.06
N SER A 55 -2.90 -19.65 -13.78
CA SER A 55 -3.50 -20.31 -12.60
C SER A 55 -2.70 -20.07 -11.30
N LYS A 56 -1.37 -19.97 -11.38
CA LYS A 56 -0.49 -19.75 -10.22
C LYS A 56 -0.22 -18.27 -9.97
N ALA A 57 0.02 -17.48 -11.02
CA ALA A 57 0.30 -16.05 -10.89
C ALA A 57 -0.91 -15.23 -10.39
N ARG A 58 -2.15 -15.62 -10.73
CA ARG A 58 -3.37 -14.97 -10.20
C ARG A 58 -3.53 -15.11 -8.68
N ARG A 59 -2.87 -16.10 -8.05
CA ARG A 59 -2.88 -16.27 -6.60
C ARG A 59 -1.87 -15.37 -5.90
N THR A 60 -0.91 -14.84 -6.64
CA THR A 60 0.10 -13.90 -6.13
C THR A 60 -0.58 -12.58 -5.82
N ARG A 61 -0.47 -12.12 -4.57
CA ARG A 61 -1.33 -11.07 -4.03
C ARG A 61 -0.78 -9.67 -4.20
N THR A 62 0.50 -9.51 -4.53
CA THR A 62 1.16 -8.22 -4.60
C THR A 62 1.82 -8.02 -5.96
N LEU A 63 1.46 -6.94 -6.64
CA LEU A 63 2.09 -6.46 -7.86
C LEU A 63 2.96 -5.25 -7.51
N TYR A 64 4.20 -5.24 -7.98
CA TYR A 64 5.05 -4.06 -7.99
C TYR A 64 5.21 -3.60 -9.44
N ILE A 65 4.96 -2.32 -9.70
CA ILE A 65 5.28 -1.64 -10.95
C ILE A 65 6.44 -0.69 -10.65
N ILE A 66 7.55 -0.88 -11.35
CA ILE A 66 8.84 -0.29 -11.01
C ILE A 66 9.38 0.45 -12.23
N LEU A 67 9.81 1.69 -12.03
CA LEU A 67 10.54 2.46 -13.04
C LEU A 67 12.04 2.34 -12.79
N ASP A 68 12.69 1.41 -13.47
CA ASP A 68 14.13 1.21 -13.38
C ASP A 68 14.86 2.29 -14.18
N THR A 69 15.90 2.90 -13.59
CA THR A 69 16.74 3.94 -14.22
C THR A 69 18.03 3.40 -14.83
N GLY A 70 18.20 2.07 -14.81
CA GLY A 70 19.40 1.37 -15.26
C GLY A 70 19.87 0.30 -14.27
N PRO A 71 20.80 -0.58 -14.69
CA PRO A 71 21.34 -1.62 -13.83
C PRO A 71 22.06 -1.01 -12.61
N GLY A 72 21.83 -1.59 -11.43
CA GLY A 72 22.45 -1.17 -10.17
C GLY A 72 22.00 0.20 -9.63
N ARG A 73 21.11 0.91 -10.33
CA ARG A 73 20.57 2.19 -9.87
C ARG A 73 19.28 1.98 -9.09
N PRO A 74 18.99 2.81 -8.07
CA PRO A 74 17.69 2.77 -7.42
C PRO A 74 16.56 3.07 -8.42
N PRO A 75 15.37 2.47 -8.24
CA PRO A 75 14.23 2.79 -9.06
C PRO A 75 13.81 4.25 -8.88
N LEU A 76 13.31 4.88 -9.95
CA LEU A 76 12.80 6.25 -9.93
C LEU A 76 11.50 6.32 -9.12
N ALA A 77 10.59 5.39 -9.40
CA ALA A 77 9.28 5.28 -8.77
C ALA A 77 8.87 3.81 -8.65
N VAL A 78 8.05 3.53 -7.64
CA VAL A 78 7.50 2.20 -7.39
C VAL A 78 6.05 2.34 -6.96
N GLN A 79 5.16 1.64 -7.65
CA GLN A 79 3.77 1.48 -7.26
C GLN A 79 3.54 0.03 -6.85
N ARG A 80 3.11 -0.20 -5.60
CA ARG A 80 2.72 -1.52 -5.08
C ARG A 80 1.21 -1.63 -5.05
N LEU A 81 0.67 -2.74 -5.49
CA LEU A 81 -0.76 -2.97 -5.56
C LEU A 81 -1.06 -4.36 -5.00
N ILE A 82 -2.24 -4.53 -4.45
CA ILE A 82 -2.67 -5.81 -3.90
C ILE A 82 -4.01 -6.25 -4.46
N ARG A 83 -4.16 -7.57 -4.66
CA ARG A 83 -5.36 -8.19 -5.25
C ARG A 83 -5.76 -7.59 -6.61
N VAL A 84 -4.75 -7.30 -7.44
CA VAL A 84 -4.91 -6.73 -8.77
C VAL A 84 -5.69 -7.68 -9.68
N LYS A 85 -6.63 -7.13 -10.45
CA LYS A 85 -7.26 -7.83 -11.58
C LYS A 85 -6.50 -7.48 -12.86
N PHE A 86 -6.23 -8.49 -13.67
CA PHE A 86 -5.54 -8.33 -14.95
C PHE A 86 -6.53 -8.42 -16.13
N PRO A 87 -6.36 -7.63 -17.19
CA PRO A 87 -5.29 -6.63 -17.39
C PRO A 87 -5.42 -5.45 -16.42
N TYR A 88 -4.29 -4.84 -16.05
CA TYR A 88 -4.25 -3.70 -15.13
C TYR A 88 -3.67 -2.48 -15.83
N GLU A 89 -4.48 -1.43 -15.98
CA GLU A 89 -4.04 -0.13 -16.46
C GLU A 89 -3.33 0.62 -15.34
N TYR A 90 -2.12 1.12 -15.61
CA TYR A 90 -1.32 1.84 -14.64
C TYR A 90 -0.97 3.25 -15.11
N VAL A 91 -0.77 4.14 -14.14
CA VAL A 91 -0.18 5.46 -14.33
C VAL A 91 0.77 5.69 -13.15
N LEU A 92 2.05 5.92 -13.45
CA LEU A 92 3.03 6.34 -12.44
C LEU A 92 3.39 7.81 -12.65
N THR A 93 3.48 8.54 -11.55
CA THR A 93 3.72 9.98 -11.50
C THR A 93 4.81 10.31 -10.48
N LYS A 94 5.11 11.60 -10.32
CA LYS A 94 6.01 12.10 -9.27
C LYS A 94 5.61 11.69 -7.85
N ASP A 95 4.31 11.43 -7.59
CA ASP A 95 3.84 11.02 -6.26
C ASP A 95 4.26 9.57 -5.92
N ASP A 96 4.64 8.77 -6.92
CA ASP A 96 5.11 7.38 -6.78
C ASP A 96 6.63 7.29 -6.61
N MET A 97 7.33 8.43 -6.58
CA MET A 97 8.79 8.48 -6.45
C MET A 97 9.26 8.02 -5.07
N MET A 98 10.30 7.18 -5.07
CA MET A 98 10.92 6.68 -3.84
C MET A 98 11.72 7.77 -3.09
N PHE A 99 12.36 8.67 -3.84
CA PHE A 99 13.21 9.72 -3.29
C PHE A 99 12.66 11.09 -3.70
N ARG A 100 12.37 11.94 -2.71
CA ARG A 100 11.94 13.32 -2.94
C ARG A 100 13.13 14.19 -3.37
N GLY A 101 12.87 15.24 -4.13
CA GLY A 101 13.88 16.22 -4.56
C GLY A 101 14.59 15.89 -5.88
N ARG A 102 14.23 14.79 -6.54
CA ARG A 102 14.66 14.49 -7.92
C ARG A 102 13.54 14.82 -8.91
N PRO A 103 13.86 15.24 -10.15
CA PRO A 103 12.83 15.41 -11.18
C PRO A 103 12.27 14.05 -11.61
N PHE A 104 10.97 14.01 -11.91
CA PHE A 104 10.32 12.86 -12.53
C PHE A 104 10.53 12.91 -14.05
N SER A 105 11.76 12.66 -14.49
CA SER A 105 12.17 12.81 -15.90
C SER A 105 13.24 11.79 -16.29
N GLY A 106 13.60 11.78 -17.58
CA GLY A 106 14.64 10.91 -18.14
C GLY A 106 14.09 9.62 -18.75
N LYS A 107 15.00 8.68 -19.05
CA LYS A 107 14.66 7.36 -19.62
C LYS A 107 14.54 6.31 -18.52
N VAL A 108 13.49 5.52 -18.59
CA VAL A 108 13.18 4.45 -17.63
C VAL A 108 12.76 3.18 -18.35
N ARG A 109 12.95 2.03 -17.70
CA ARG A 109 12.30 0.77 -18.08
C ARG A 109 11.20 0.47 -17.08
N VAL A 110 10.01 0.13 -17.55
CA VAL A 110 8.90 -0.33 -16.72
C VAL A 110 9.06 -1.82 -16.51
N ARG A 111 9.12 -2.22 -15.24
CA ARG A 111 9.17 -3.61 -14.82
C ARG A 111 7.99 -3.90 -13.91
N ALA A 112 7.29 -5.00 -14.17
CA ALA A 112 6.16 -5.44 -13.39
C ALA A 112 6.48 -6.79 -12.75
N ARG A 113 6.35 -6.87 -11.42
CA ARG A 113 6.68 -8.06 -10.65
C ARG A 113 5.50 -8.47 -9.78
N LEU A 114 5.01 -9.69 -9.98
CA LEU A 114 4.12 -10.37 -9.05
C LEU A 114 4.96 -11.10 -8.02
N ASP A 115 4.79 -10.72 -6.77
CA ASP A 115 5.63 -11.17 -5.65
C ASP A 115 4.81 -11.96 -4.63
N SER A 116 5.27 -13.17 -4.33
CA SER A 116 4.53 -14.16 -3.55
C SER A 116 4.80 -14.11 -2.05
N ASP A 117 5.96 -13.61 -1.64
CA ASP A 117 6.38 -13.53 -0.23
C ASP A 117 6.26 -12.11 0.36
N GLY A 118 5.97 -11.12 -0.48
CA GLY A 118 5.78 -9.72 -0.11
C GLY A 118 7.10 -9.02 0.23
N ARG A 119 8.25 -9.57 -0.17
CA ARG A 119 9.58 -9.04 0.09
C ARG A 119 10.22 -8.59 -1.21
N ALA A 120 10.74 -7.37 -1.23
CA ALA A 120 11.62 -6.95 -2.31
C ALA A 120 12.94 -7.74 -2.22
N GLY A 121 13.22 -8.60 -3.20
CA GLY A 121 14.41 -9.47 -3.23
C GLY A 121 14.71 -10.05 -4.62
N PRO A 122 15.60 -11.05 -4.76
CA PRO A 122 15.80 -11.79 -6.01
C PRO A 122 14.50 -12.40 -6.52
N LEU A 123 14.37 -12.65 -7.83
CA LEU A 123 13.19 -13.31 -8.40
C LEU A 123 13.22 -14.81 -8.01
N VAL A 124 12.39 -15.20 -7.06
CA VAL A 124 12.38 -16.57 -6.51
C VAL A 124 11.18 -17.37 -7.03
N ARG A 125 11.21 -18.69 -6.80
CA ARG A 125 10.12 -19.59 -7.15
C ARG A 125 8.82 -19.12 -6.50
N GLY A 126 7.82 -18.83 -7.33
CA GLY A 126 6.53 -18.27 -6.92
C GLY A 126 6.33 -16.81 -7.34
N ASP A 127 7.41 -16.12 -7.70
CA ASP A 127 7.37 -14.79 -8.25
C ASP A 127 7.35 -14.82 -9.78
N TYR A 128 6.81 -13.77 -10.38
CA TYR A 128 6.73 -13.62 -11.83
C TYR A 128 7.08 -12.20 -12.21
N GLU A 129 7.74 -12.02 -13.36
CA GLU A 129 8.21 -10.73 -13.83
C GLU A 129 7.95 -10.54 -15.33
N GLY A 130 7.77 -9.28 -15.69
CA GLY A 130 7.76 -8.78 -17.06
C GLY A 130 8.42 -7.41 -17.10
N LYS A 131 8.90 -7.00 -18.27
CA LYS A 131 9.42 -5.65 -18.50
C LYS A 131 9.12 -5.20 -19.91
N ASN A 132 8.98 -3.90 -20.12
CA ASN A 132 8.86 -3.39 -21.47
C ASN A 132 10.22 -3.55 -22.22
N PRO A 133 10.23 -3.77 -23.55
CA PRO A 133 11.43 -4.21 -24.27
C PRO A 133 12.62 -3.24 -24.20
N ALA A 134 12.35 -1.94 -24.32
CA ALA A 134 13.37 -0.89 -24.38
C ALA A 134 13.07 0.25 -23.40
N PRO A 135 14.09 0.97 -22.89
CA PRO A 135 13.85 2.16 -22.10
C PRO A 135 13.06 3.22 -22.87
N VAL A 136 12.10 3.86 -22.21
CA VAL A 136 11.26 4.94 -22.74
C VAL A 136 11.43 6.22 -21.93
N SER A 137 11.12 7.37 -22.50
CA SER A 137 11.12 8.63 -21.77
C SER A 137 9.88 8.75 -20.87
N ILE A 138 10.02 9.41 -19.72
CA ILE A 138 8.85 9.90 -18.96
C ILE A 138 7.99 10.77 -19.87
N GLY A 139 6.67 10.59 -19.82
CA GLY A 139 5.68 11.11 -20.77
C GLY A 139 5.17 10.06 -21.75
N ALA A 140 5.85 8.91 -21.87
CA ALA A 140 5.40 7.82 -22.73
C ALA A 140 4.06 7.21 -22.26
N ARG A 141 3.20 6.92 -23.22
CA ARG A 141 1.91 6.24 -23.05
C ARG A 141 1.94 4.87 -23.73
N ASN A 142 1.02 3.99 -23.37
CA ASN A 142 0.91 2.63 -23.93
C ASN A 142 2.21 1.81 -23.77
N VAL A 143 2.89 2.00 -22.63
CA VAL A 143 4.11 1.26 -22.31
C VAL A 143 3.72 -0.08 -21.70
N ASP A 144 3.32 -1.01 -22.55
CA ASP A 144 2.77 -2.28 -22.08
C ASP A 144 3.84 -3.22 -21.53
N VAL A 145 3.44 -4.01 -20.53
CA VAL A 145 4.29 -5.03 -19.92
C VAL A 145 3.55 -6.35 -19.88
N LEU A 146 4.15 -7.38 -20.48
CA LEU A 146 3.72 -8.75 -20.36
C LEU A 146 4.53 -9.45 -19.25
N ILE A 147 3.86 -9.87 -18.18
CA ILE A 147 4.46 -10.73 -17.16
C ILE A 147 4.47 -12.16 -17.72
N GLU A 148 5.67 -12.66 -18.01
CA GLU A 148 5.89 -13.95 -18.69
C GLU A 148 7.05 -14.78 -18.12
N THR A 149 7.91 -14.17 -17.29
CA THR A 149 9.04 -14.86 -16.69
C THR A 149 8.67 -15.35 -15.29
N ALA A 150 8.92 -16.62 -14.98
CA ALA A 150 8.75 -17.16 -13.64
C ALA A 150 10.11 -17.27 -12.93
N GLY A 151 10.16 -16.90 -11.65
CA GLY A 151 11.33 -17.13 -10.82
C GLY A 151 11.58 -18.63 -10.60
N THR A 152 12.85 -19.03 -10.65
CA THR A 152 13.25 -20.43 -10.45
C THR A 152 14.13 -20.61 -9.21
N ALA A 153 14.74 -19.53 -8.70
CA ALA A 153 15.60 -19.57 -7.53
C ALA A 153 14.84 -20.03 -6.28
N GLU A 154 15.53 -20.74 -5.38
CA GLU A 154 14.93 -21.17 -4.12
C GLU A 154 14.64 -19.93 -3.25
N PRO A 155 13.42 -19.79 -2.69
CA PRO A 155 13.14 -18.72 -1.74
C PRO A 155 14.13 -18.80 -0.57
N PRO A 156 14.63 -17.68 -0.05
CA PRO A 156 15.52 -17.71 1.10
C PRO A 156 14.82 -18.47 2.22
N ARG A 157 15.45 -19.56 2.69
CA ARG A 157 14.91 -20.40 3.76
C ARG A 157 14.52 -19.47 4.91
N ARG A 158 13.21 -19.39 5.19
CA ARG A 158 12.72 -18.75 6.41
C ARG A 158 13.48 -19.43 7.53
N ALA A 159 14.39 -18.72 8.20
CA ALA A 159 15.16 -19.28 9.30
C ALA A 159 14.15 -20.04 10.17
N LYS A 160 14.33 -21.37 10.28
CA LYS A 160 13.48 -22.19 11.15
C LYS A 160 13.55 -21.47 12.49
N ARG A 161 12.39 -20.99 12.96
CA ARG A 161 12.26 -20.59 14.36
C ARG A 161 12.87 -21.77 15.13
N PRO A 162 13.89 -21.56 15.99
CA PRO A 162 14.49 -22.66 16.74
C PRO A 162 13.36 -23.51 17.29
N ALA A 163 13.47 -24.82 17.11
CA ALA A 163 12.53 -25.77 17.69
C ALA A 163 12.31 -25.34 19.14
N ALA A 164 11.04 -25.26 19.56
CA ALA A 164 10.73 -24.98 20.95
C ALA A 164 11.61 -25.91 21.80
N PRO A 165 12.37 -25.39 22.78
CA PRO A 165 13.16 -26.26 23.63
C PRO A 165 12.23 -27.30 24.28
N PRO A 166 12.71 -28.53 24.52
CA PRO A 166 11.88 -29.60 25.06
C PRO A 166 11.17 -29.11 26.33
N LYS A 167 9.90 -29.50 26.50
CA LYS A 167 9.11 -29.22 27.70
C LYS A 167 9.89 -29.74 28.92
N ARG A 168 10.60 -28.85 29.61
CA ARG A 168 11.10 -29.12 30.95
C ARG A 168 9.91 -29.12 31.93
N PRO A 169 9.93 -29.95 32.97
CA PRO A 169 9.00 -29.84 34.08
C PRO A 169 9.01 -28.41 34.63
N SER A 170 7.83 -27.89 34.95
CA SER A 170 7.60 -26.56 35.49
C SER A 170 8.38 -26.37 36.80
N ALA A 171 9.58 -25.79 36.71
CA ALA A 171 10.24 -25.22 37.88
C ALA A 171 9.52 -23.90 38.26
N PRO A 172 9.52 -23.51 39.54
CA PRO A 172 8.90 -22.25 39.99
C PRO A 172 9.42 -21.08 39.17
N VAL A 173 8.49 -20.25 38.70
CA VAL A 173 8.75 -19.05 37.92
C VAL A 173 9.75 -18.17 38.69
N PRO A 174 10.97 -17.92 38.18
CA PRO A 174 11.82 -16.89 38.74
C PRO A 174 11.11 -15.54 38.57
N PRO A 175 11.22 -14.61 39.54
CA PRO A 175 10.61 -13.30 39.39
C PRO A 175 11.04 -12.69 38.05
N ALA A 176 10.04 -12.15 37.34
CA ALA A 176 10.19 -11.58 36.02
C ALA A 176 11.47 -10.74 35.95
N ARG A 177 12.42 -11.15 35.10
CA ARG A 177 13.54 -10.27 34.74
C ARG A 177 12.95 -8.95 34.27
N ARG A 178 13.24 -7.88 35.02
CA ARG A 178 12.86 -6.51 34.68
C ARG A 178 13.15 -6.27 33.19
N PRO A 179 12.23 -5.64 32.44
CA PRO A 179 12.53 -5.22 31.08
C PRO A 179 13.80 -4.38 31.12
N VAL A 180 14.79 -4.76 30.32
CA VAL A 180 15.91 -3.87 30.01
C VAL A 180 15.27 -2.60 29.45
N ALA A 181 15.50 -1.47 30.13
CA ALA A 181 14.90 -0.18 29.80
C ALA A 181 15.37 0.28 28.40
N GLY A 182 14.69 -0.20 27.36
CA GLY A 182 14.61 0.46 26.07
C GLY A 182 13.66 1.63 26.22
N GLY A 183 14.04 2.80 25.70
CA GLY A 183 13.33 4.07 25.91
C GLY A 183 11.81 4.02 25.68
N PRO A 184 11.08 5.03 26.19
CA PRO A 184 9.63 4.98 26.34
C PRO A 184 8.91 4.66 25.02
N ASP A 185 8.07 3.63 25.03
CA ASP A 185 7.23 3.19 23.91
C ASP A 185 5.80 3.74 24.07
N ILE A 186 5.16 4.07 22.95
CA ILE A 186 3.74 4.44 22.94
C ILE A 186 2.93 3.16 22.71
N SER A 187 1.92 2.89 23.53
CA SER A 187 1.02 1.77 23.35
C SER A 187 -0.46 2.14 23.45
N GLY A 188 -1.30 1.35 22.79
CA GLY A 188 -2.71 1.68 22.67
C GLY A 188 -3.54 0.65 21.92
N THR A 189 -4.77 1.03 21.59
CA THR A 189 -5.74 0.21 20.85
C THR A 189 -6.32 0.99 19.68
N ILE A 190 -6.33 0.36 18.51
CA ILE A 190 -7.00 0.87 17.31
C ILE A 190 -8.35 0.17 17.16
N LYS A 191 -9.40 0.96 16.99
CA LYS A 191 -10.78 0.54 16.76
C LYS A 191 -11.25 1.01 15.39
N ILE A 192 -12.26 0.35 14.83
CA ILE A 192 -12.91 0.78 13.59
C ILE A 192 -14.29 1.32 13.93
N ALA A 193 -14.63 2.49 13.39
CA ALA A 193 -15.98 3.01 13.50
C ALA A 193 -16.99 2.02 12.88
N PRO A 194 -18.15 1.76 13.50
CA PRO A 194 -19.09 0.74 13.04
C PRO A 194 -19.46 0.84 11.55
N ARG A 195 -19.61 2.07 11.03
CA ARG A 195 -19.90 2.36 9.61
C ARG A 195 -18.83 1.88 8.62
N LEU A 196 -17.59 1.68 9.08
CA LEU A 196 -16.46 1.25 8.24
C LEU A 196 -16.10 -0.23 8.41
N ALA A 197 -16.62 -0.93 9.43
CA ALA A 197 -16.18 -2.27 9.83
C ALA A 197 -16.17 -3.30 8.67
N LYS A 198 -17.24 -3.34 7.86
CA LYS A 198 -17.35 -4.26 6.72
C LYS A 198 -16.31 -4.01 5.63
N LYS A 199 -15.96 -2.73 5.39
CA LYS A 199 -14.95 -2.37 4.39
C LYS A 199 -13.54 -2.60 4.95
N ALA A 200 -13.30 -2.18 6.20
CA ALA A 200 -12.03 -2.34 6.90
C ALA A 200 -11.57 -3.80 6.98
N ALA A 201 -12.49 -4.75 7.16
CA ALA A 201 -12.19 -6.19 7.17
C ALA A 201 -11.58 -6.71 5.85
N LYS A 202 -11.77 -5.99 4.75
CA LYS A 202 -11.23 -6.35 3.42
C LYS A 202 -9.87 -5.72 3.16
N VAL A 203 -9.47 -4.72 3.96
CA VAL A 203 -8.23 -3.98 3.79
C VAL A 203 -7.08 -4.74 4.47
N PRO A 204 -6.03 -5.13 3.74
CA PRO A 204 -5.08 -6.12 4.22
C PRO A 204 -3.86 -5.52 4.94
N VAL A 205 -3.70 -4.20 4.98
CA VAL A 205 -2.55 -3.55 5.63
C VAL A 205 -3.03 -2.44 6.56
N LEU A 206 -2.45 -2.41 7.77
CA LEU A 206 -2.55 -1.29 8.71
C LEU A 206 -1.16 -0.70 8.90
N PHE A 207 -1.03 0.60 8.66
CA PHE A 207 0.13 1.39 9.03
C PHE A 207 -0.17 2.20 10.29
N ILE A 208 0.75 2.19 11.24
CA ILE A 208 0.71 3.03 12.43
C ILE A 208 1.89 3.97 12.31
N ILE A 209 1.59 5.25 12.12
CA ILE A 209 2.55 6.26 11.68
C ILE A 209 2.69 7.28 12.79
N ALA A 210 3.90 7.44 13.31
CA ALA A 210 4.27 8.53 14.19
C ALA A 210 4.97 9.64 13.39
N ARG A 211 4.44 10.87 13.47
CA ARG A 211 5.08 12.08 12.92
C ARG A 211 5.39 13.06 14.03
N THR A 212 6.50 13.78 13.88
CA THR A 212 6.79 14.92 14.76
C THR A 212 5.79 16.06 14.50
N GLU A 213 5.83 17.09 15.34
CA GLU A 213 5.02 18.30 15.15
C GLU A 213 5.41 19.06 13.87
N LYS A 214 6.67 18.96 13.46
CA LYS A 214 7.20 19.63 12.26
C LYS A 214 6.80 18.86 10.99
N PRO A 215 6.48 19.56 9.89
CA PRO A 215 6.28 18.91 8.59
C PRO A 215 7.51 18.09 8.18
N GLY A 216 7.29 16.88 7.67
CA GLY A 216 8.40 16.01 7.30
C GLY A 216 8.00 14.55 7.09
N PRO A 217 9.00 13.68 6.84
CA PRO A 217 8.79 12.24 6.78
C PRO A 217 8.34 11.70 8.16
N PRO A 218 7.75 10.50 8.22
CA PRO A 218 7.46 9.83 9.48
C PRO A 218 8.71 9.65 10.35
N LEU A 219 8.55 9.82 11.66
CA LEU A 219 9.58 9.49 12.64
C LEU A 219 9.69 7.97 12.79
N ALA A 220 8.55 7.30 12.97
CA ALA A 220 8.47 5.86 13.14
C ALA A 220 7.22 5.28 12.46
N VAL A 221 7.33 4.06 11.97
CA VAL A 221 6.23 3.37 11.28
C VAL A 221 6.18 1.90 11.65
N VAL A 222 5.01 1.44 12.09
CA VAL A 222 4.69 0.00 12.23
C VAL A 222 3.78 -0.41 11.09
N LYS A 223 4.11 -1.53 10.43
CA LYS A 223 3.29 -2.13 9.38
C LYS A 223 2.74 -3.47 9.86
N VAL A 224 1.42 -3.62 9.78
CA VAL A 224 0.71 -4.83 10.20
C VAL A 224 -0.04 -5.41 9.00
N ALA A 225 0.22 -6.68 8.69
CA ALA A 225 -0.50 -7.40 7.66
C ALA A 225 -1.73 -8.12 8.26
N ASN A 226 -2.85 -8.09 7.55
CA ASN A 226 -4.13 -8.69 7.91
C ASN A 226 -4.55 -8.36 9.36
N PRO A 227 -4.68 -7.07 9.70
CA PRO A 227 -5.03 -6.65 11.05
C PRO A 227 -6.40 -7.20 11.48
N ARG A 228 -6.53 -7.56 12.75
CA ARG A 228 -7.82 -7.87 13.38
C ARG A 228 -8.13 -6.78 14.39
N PHE A 229 -9.35 -6.26 14.34
CA PHE A 229 -9.77 -5.17 15.20
C PHE A 229 -10.70 -5.68 16.32
N PRO A 230 -10.62 -5.12 17.55
CA PRO A 230 -9.67 -4.07 17.95
C PRO A 230 -8.21 -4.55 17.95
N PHE A 231 -7.29 -3.69 17.50
CA PHE A 231 -5.88 -4.02 17.35
C PHE A 231 -5.05 -3.30 18.42
N SER A 232 -4.39 -4.06 19.30
CA SER A 232 -3.44 -3.50 20.26
C SER A 232 -2.10 -3.20 19.57
N PHE A 233 -1.57 -2.00 19.77
CA PHE A 233 -0.32 -1.58 19.15
C PHE A 233 0.72 -1.12 20.16
N THR A 234 1.98 -1.19 19.73
CA THR A 234 3.12 -0.56 20.38
C THR A 234 4.02 0.00 19.28
N ILE A 235 4.52 1.21 19.49
CA ILE A 235 5.49 1.87 18.60
C ILE A 235 6.62 2.45 19.45
N SER A 236 7.86 2.20 19.03
CA SER A 236 9.06 2.40 19.83
C SER A 236 10.23 2.91 18.98
N SER A 237 11.39 3.11 19.62
CA SER A 237 12.64 3.45 18.92
C SER A 237 13.07 2.45 17.86
N ARG A 238 12.63 1.18 17.94
CA ARG A 238 12.92 0.14 16.93
C ARG A 238 12.21 0.38 15.60
N ASP A 239 11.16 1.19 15.62
CA ASP A 239 10.29 1.46 14.48
C ASP A 239 10.68 2.77 13.77
N VAL A 240 11.75 3.44 14.25
CA VAL A 240 12.27 4.68 13.67
C VAL A 240 12.87 4.42 12.29
N MET A 241 12.49 5.25 11.32
CA MET A 241 12.88 5.05 9.92
C MET A 241 14.25 5.63 9.56
N VAL A 242 14.68 6.70 10.24
CA VAL A 242 15.93 7.41 9.93
C VAL A 242 16.97 7.09 11.01
N PRO A 243 18.08 6.42 10.66
CA PRO A 243 19.17 6.17 11.59
C PRO A 243 19.66 7.45 12.27
N GLY A 244 19.85 7.41 13.59
CA GLY A 244 20.32 8.55 14.37
C GLY A 244 19.22 9.47 14.91
N LEU A 245 17.97 9.37 14.44
CA LEU A 245 16.86 10.07 15.07
C LEU A 245 16.38 9.33 16.33
N ARG A 246 16.04 10.09 17.37
CA ARG A 246 15.49 9.57 18.62
C ARG A 246 13.97 9.54 18.58
N PHE A 247 13.39 8.47 19.12
CA PHE A 247 11.95 8.40 19.38
C PHE A 247 11.65 9.10 20.71
N GLU A 248 11.48 10.42 20.68
CA GLU A 248 11.29 11.25 21.87
C GLU A 248 10.33 12.43 21.61
N GLY A 249 9.93 13.13 22.67
CA GLY A 249 9.04 14.29 22.60
C GLY A 249 7.57 13.93 22.43
N ARG A 250 6.85 14.69 21.60
CA ARG A 250 5.43 14.48 21.29
C ARG A 250 5.24 14.24 19.80
N VAL A 251 4.36 13.29 19.48
CA VAL A 251 4.13 12.85 18.10
C VAL A 251 2.64 12.80 17.77
N ARG A 252 2.31 13.07 16.51
CA ARG A 252 0.98 12.75 15.97
C ARG A 252 0.98 11.27 15.58
N ILE A 253 0.03 10.51 16.12
CA ILE A 253 -0.17 9.11 15.75
C ILE A 253 -1.37 8.99 14.83
N THR A 254 -1.16 8.37 13.67
CA THR A 254 -2.19 8.06 12.69
C THR A 254 -2.22 6.55 12.46
N ALA A 255 -3.42 5.96 12.51
CA ALA A 255 -3.68 4.60 12.07
C ALA A 255 -4.31 4.65 10.67
N ARG A 256 -3.63 4.11 9.67
CA ARG A 256 -4.13 4.07 8.30
C ARG A 256 -4.31 2.63 7.83
N LEU A 257 -5.54 2.29 7.49
CA LEU A 257 -5.87 1.11 6.70
C LEU A 257 -5.64 1.42 5.23
N ASP A 258 -4.82 0.60 4.59
CA ASP A 258 -4.23 0.87 3.29
C ASP A 258 -4.57 -0.24 2.30
N ALA A 259 -5.32 0.12 1.26
CA ALA A 259 -5.98 -0.82 0.36
C ALA A 259 -5.07 -1.31 -0.78
N ASP A 260 -4.02 -0.57 -1.13
CA ASP A 260 -3.06 -0.92 -2.18
C ASP A 260 -1.71 -1.41 -1.63
N GLY A 261 -1.42 -1.13 -0.36
CA GLY A 261 -0.20 -1.52 0.34
C GLY A 261 0.95 -0.52 0.15
N ASN A 262 0.71 0.66 -0.41
CA ASN A 262 1.68 1.74 -0.60
C ASN A 262 1.74 2.70 0.58
N ALA A 263 2.93 3.11 0.98
CA ALA A 263 3.11 4.20 1.95
C ALA A 263 2.87 5.61 1.35
N GLY A 264 2.06 5.72 0.29
CA GLY A 264 1.80 6.94 -0.49
C GLY A 264 0.70 7.83 0.06
N ARG A 265 0.15 8.73 -0.78
CA ARG A 265 -1.06 9.51 -0.43
C ARG A 265 -2.26 8.56 -0.25
N PRO A 266 -3.24 8.90 0.60
CA PRO A 266 -4.46 8.11 0.71
C PRO A 266 -5.17 7.99 -0.64
N VAL A 267 -5.55 6.78 -1.01
CA VAL A 267 -6.28 6.45 -2.25
C VAL A 267 -7.69 5.95 -1.94
N PRO A 268 -8.62 5.92 -2.91
CA PRO A 268 -9.96 5.37 -2.70
C PRO A 268 -9.92 3.95 -2.14
N GLY A 269 -10.62 3.72 -1.03
CA GLY A 269 -10.62 2.45 -0.29
C GLY A 269 -9.73 2.44 0.96
N ASP A 270 -8.86 3.44 1.12
CA ASP A 270 -8.12 3.67 2.36
C ASP A 270 -9.04 4.20 3.46
N MET A 271 -8.65 3.96 4.71
CA MET A 271 -9.32 4.52 5.88
C MET A 271 -8.30 5.01 6.89
N GLU A 272 -8.63 6.07 7.60
CA GLU A 272 -7.73 6.70 8.55
C GLU A 272 -8.44 6.99 9.88
N GLY A 273 -7.68 6.86 10.95
CA GLY A 273 -8.00 7.34 12.28
C GLY A 273 -6.79 8.06 12.86
N ARG A 274 -7.03 9.07 13.70
CA ARG A 274 -5.97 9.84 14.36
C ARG A 274 -6.16 9.79 15.86
N ALA A 275 -5.05 9.82 16.60
CA ALA A 275 -5.13 10.15 18.01
C ALA A 275 -5.73 11.56 18.16
N PRO A 276 -6.54 11.83 19.22
CA PRO A 276 -7.20 13.13 19.42
C PRO A 276 -6.26 14.34 19.51
N GLY A 277 -4.95 14.11 19.68
CA GLY A 277 -3.94 15.15 19.74
C GLY A 277 -2.53 14.59 19.64
N LEU A 278 -1.58 15.40 20.10
CA LEU A 278 -0.19 15.01 20.22
C LEU A 278 -0.01 14.03 21.39
N VAL A 279 0.63 12.90 21.11
CA VAL A 279 0.87 11.83 22.06
C VAL A 279 2.30 11.94 22.56
N PRO A 280 2.55 12.09 23.87
CA PRO A 280 3.89 12.05 24.42
C PRO A 280 4.48 10.64 24.28
N VAL A 281 5.76 10.56 23.94
CA VAL A 281 6.48 9.29 23.91
C VAL A 281 6.46 8.67 25.32
N GLY A 282 6.03 7.40 25.40
CA GLY A 282 5.79 6.70 26.67
C GLY A 282 4.32 6.58 27.06
N ALA A 283 3.41 7.27 26.37
CA ALA A 283 1.98 7.19 26.64
C ALA A 283 1.44 5.76 26.47
N LYS A 284 0.61 5.34 27.43
CA LYS A 284 -0.09 4.05 27.43
C LYS A 284 -1.59 4.25 27.26
N GLY A 285 -2.27 3.24 26.72
CA GLY A 285 -3.73 3.25 26.61
C GLY A 285 -4.28 4.22 25.54
N VAL A 286 -3.46 4.63 24.57
CA VAL A 286 -3.91 5.52 23.50
C VAL A 286 -5.01 4.85 22.67
N VAL A 287 -6.17 5.49 22.53
CA VAL A 287 -7.27 4.97 21.70
C VAL A 287 -7.33 5.74 20.39
N ILE A 288 -7.33 5.02 19.27
CA ILE A 288 -7.49 5.58 17.94
C ILE A 288 -8.69 4.91 17.28
N THR A 289 -9.64 5.71 16.81
CA THR A 289 -10.78 5.21 16.03
C THR A 289 -10.58 5.56 14.56
N VAL A 290 -10.55 4.55 13.71
CA VAL A 290 -10.56 4.71 12.24
C VAL A 290 -11.99 5.02 11.82
N ASP A 291 -12.24 6.25 11.43
CA ASP A 291 -13.58 6.79 11.17
C ASP A 291 -13.72 7.53 9.84
N ARG A 292 -12.60 7.86 9.18
CA ARG A 292 -12.56 8.49 7.87
C ARG A 292 -12.26 7.45 6.80
N ALA A 293 -13.00 7.49 5.70
CA ALA A 293 -12.69 6.74 4.47
C ALA A 293 -12.32 7.71 3.36
N TYR A 294 -11.50 7.25 2.42
CA TYR A 294 -11.10 7.94 1.20
C TYR A 294 -11.73 7.29 -0.02
#